data_AF-A0A136IIM8-F1
#
_entry.id   AF-A0A136IIM8-F1
#
_cell.length_a   1.000
_cell.length_b   1.000
_cell.length_c   1.000
_cell.angle_alpha   90.00
_cell.angle_beta   90.00
_cell.angle_gamma   90.00
#
_symmetry.space_group_name_H-M   'P 1'
#
loop_
_entity.id
_entity.type
_entity.pdbx_description
1 polymer ?
#
loop_
_entity_poly.entity_id
_entity_poly.type
_entity_poly.pdbx_seq_one_letter_code
_entity_poly.pdbx_strand_id
1 'polypeptide(L)' 'MILDNADNVEVFFPSLRDRPGTSVSKQRPLASLLPQTENGRILITSRSRDMAQRMTGSKW' A
#
# COMPACT_ATOMS: atom_id res chain seq x y z
N MET A 1 11.38 -7.17 3.50
CA MET A 1 10.03 -7.65 3.12
C MET A 1 9.92 -7.64 1.59
N ILE A 2 9.16 -8.55 0.99
CA ILE A 2 8.92 -8.59 -0.46
C ILE A 2 7.42 -8.49 -0.70
N LEU A 3 7.01 -7.56 -1.55
CA LEU A 3 5.64 -7.41 -2.03
C LEU A 3 5.63 -7.69 -3.54
N ASP A 4 5.11 -8.85 -3.94
CA ASP A 4 5.07 -9.25 -5.33
C ASP A 4 3.71 -8.90 -5.98
N ASN A 5 3.76 -8.42 -7.22
CA ASN A 5 2.60 -8.05 -8.04
C ASN A 5 1.62 -7.10 -7.31
N ALA A 6 2.16 -6.11 -6.61
CA ALA A 6 1.42 -5.13 -5.82
C ALA A 6 0.78 -4.07 -6.72
N ASP A 7 -0.22 -4.44 -7.52
CA ASP A 7 -0.84 -3.54 -8.50
C ASP A 7 -1.99 -2.70 -7.92
N ASN A 8 -2.69 -3.22 -6.91
CA ASN A 8 -3.88 -2.58 -6.33
C ASN A 8 -3.55 -1.73 -5.10
N VAL A 9 -3.45 -0.41 -5.32
CA VAL A 9 -3.11 0.59 -4.32
C VAL A 9 -4.08 0.64 -3.13
N GLU A 10 -5.37 0.35 -3.36
CA GLU A 10 -6.43 0.46 -2.34
C GLU A 10 -6.28 -0.57 -1.22
N VAL A 11 -5.54 -1.66 -1.45
CA VAL A 11 -5.23 -2.66 -0.41
C VAL A 11 -4.25 -2.09 0.63
N PHE A 12 -3.37 -1.19 0.20
CA PHE A 12 -2.35 -0.57 1.04
C PHE A 12 -2.81 0.76 1.60
N PHE A 13 -3.49 1.56 0.78
CA PHE A 13 -3.96 2.90 1.09
C PHE A 13 -5.44 3.02 0.73
N PRO A 14 -6.36 2.44 1.52
CA PRO A 14 -7.76 2.46 1.22
C PRO A 14 -8.28 3.91 1.22
N SER A 15 -8.99 4.27 0.16
CA SER A 15 -9.75 5.50 0.08
C SER A 15 -10.89 5.44 1.10
N LEU A 16 -11.04 6.46 1.94
CA LEU A 16 -12.15 6.62 2.91
C LEU A 16 -13.55 6.69 2.28
N ARG A 17 -13.70 6.44 0.97
CA ARG A 17 -15.00 6.39 0.32
C ARG A 17 -15.70 5.12 0.79
N ASP A 18 -16.67 5.31 1.68
CA ASP A 18 -17.57 4.29 2.21
C ASP A 18 -18.09 3.39 1.09
N ARG A 19 -17.42 2.26 0.86
CA ARG A 19 -17.96 1.19 0.02
C ARG A 19 -18.95 0.41 0.89
N PRO A 20 -20.25 0.40 0.55
CA PRO A 20 -21.23 -0.36 1.31
C PRO A 20 -20.84 -1.84 1.29
N GLY A 21 -20.66 -2.44 2.47
CA GLY A 21 -20.30 -3.85 2.64
C GLY A 21 -18.85 -4.13 3.05
N THR A 22 -17.95 -3.14 2.97
CA THR A 22 -16.59 -3.29 3.52
C THR A 22 -16.47 -2.46 4.79
N SER A 23 -16.32 -3.14 5.93
CA SER A 23 -16.02 -2.49 7.22
C SER A 23 -14.56 -2.01 7.24
N VAL A 24 -14.22 -1.10 6.32
CA VAL A 24 -12.86 -0.57 6.14
C VAL A 24 -12.43 0.24 7.37
N SER A 25 -13.39 0.81 8.12
CA SER A 25 -13.11 1.57 9.34
C SER A 25 -12.53 0.72 10.49
N LYS A 26 -12.56 -0.63 10.40
CA LYS A 26 -11.97 -1.52 11.41
C LYS A 26 -10.77 -2.35 10.90
N GLN A 27 -10.50 -2.37 9.59
CA GLN A 27 -9.38 -3.16 9.05
C GLN A 27 -8.12 -2.30 8.93
N ARG A 28 -7.05 -2.75 9.60
CA ARG A 28 -5.74 -2.09 9.54
C ARG A 28 -5.20 -2.19 8.10
N PRO A 29 -4.85 -1.08 7.42
CA PRO A 29 -4.32 -1.13 6.05
C PRO A 29 -3.04 -1.96 5.95
N LEU A 30 -2.79 -2.65 4.83
CA LEU A 30 -1.55 -3.44 4.67
C LEU A 30 -0.29 -2.58 4.80
N ALA A 31 -0.35 -1.30 4.40
CA ALA A 31 0.77 -0.36 4.55
C ALA A 31 1.28 -0.25 6.00
N SER A 32 0.39 -0.46 6.98
CA SER A 32 0.73 -0.38 8.41
C SER A 32 1.50 -1.60 8.95
N LEU A 33 1.58 -2.67 8.16
CA LEU A 33 2.34 -3.89 8.46
C LEU A 33 3.71 -3.88 7.80
N LEU A 34 3.97 -2.89 6.94
CA LEU A 34 5.26 -2.76 6.28
C LEU A 34 6.33 -2.33 7.29
N PRO A 35 7.59 -2.79 7.13
CA PRO A 35 8.70 -2.32 7.95
C PRO A 35 8.78 -0.80 7.95
N GLN A 36 8.67 -0.18 9.13
CA GLN A 36 8.78 1.28 9.33
C GLN A 36 10.08 1.69 10.03
N THR A 37 11.09 0.83 9.98
CA THR A 37 12.40 1.08 10.57
C THR A 37 13.34 1.69 9.54
N GLU A 38 14.27 2.54 9.98
CA GLU A 38 15.25 3.20 9.11
C GLU A 38 16.13 2.20 8.34
N ASN A 39 16.44 1.05 8.96
CA ASN A 39 17.17 -0.05 8.34
C ASN A 39 16.26 -1.10 7.68
N GLY A 40 14.95 -0.88 7.68
CA GLY A 40 13.98 -1.72 7.00
C GLY A 40 14.18 -1.63 5.49
N ARG A 41 14.21 -2.79 4.82
CA ARG A 41 14.24 -2.85 3.35
C ARG A 41 13.00 -3.57 2.84
N ILE A 42 12.39 -3.01 1.80
CA ILE A 42 11.23 -3.57 1.11
C ILE A 42 11.56 -3.63 -0.37
N LEU A 43 11.36 -4.79 -1.00
CA LEU A 43 11.34 -4.94 -2.45
C LEU A 43 9.89 -5.02 -2.91
N ILE A 44 9.52 -4.21 -3.89
CA ILE A 44 8.16 -4.14 -4.42
C ILE A 44 8.22 -4.36 -5.93
N THR A 45 7.41 -5.28 -6.45
CA THR A 45 7.17 -5.42 -7.89
C THR A 45 5.73 -4.98 -8.17
N SER A 46 5.55 -4.15 -9.19
CA SER A 46 4.25 -3.61 -9.58
C SER A 46 4.29 -3.14 -11.02
N ARG A 47 3.16 -3.27 -11.72
CA ARG A 47 2.90 -2.65 -13.03
C ARG A 47 2.18 -1.30 -12.89
N SER A 48 1.81 -0.93 -11.66
CA SER A 48 1.06 0.29 -11.37
C SER A 48 1.98 1.45 -11.00
N ARG A 49 1.97 2.51 -11.82
CA ARG A 49 2.70 3.76 -11.54
C ARG A 49 2.19 4.46 -10.28
N ASP A 50 0.88 4.46 -10.05
CA ASP A 50 0.29 5.07 -8.84
C ASP A 50 0.79 4.36 -7.57
N MET A 51 0.86 3.02 -7.60
CA MET A 51 1.44 2.27 -6.47
C MET A 51 2.90 2.67 -6.23
N ALA A 52 3.73 2.72 -7.29
CA ALA A 52 5.14 3.10 -7.15
C ALA A 52 5.31 4.50 -6.55
N GLN A 53 4.52 5.48 -7.02
CA GLN A 53 4.55 6.85 -6.50
C GLN A 53 4.14 6.93 -5.03
N ARG A 54 3.04 6.28 -4.64
CA ARG A 54 2.57 6.30 -3.24
C ARG A 54 3.50 5.57 -2.28
N MET A 55 4.09 4.46 -2.71
CA MET A 55 5.00 3.66 -1.88
C MET A 55 6.37 4.32 -1.67
N THR A 56 6.86 5.05 -2.68
CA THR A 56 8.19 5.68 -2.61
C THR A 56 8.14 7.15 -2.20
N GLY A 57 6.96 7.77 -2.18
CA GLY A 57 6.78 9.20 -1.96
C GLY A 57 7.36 10.08 -3.09
N SER A 58 7.86 9.47 -4.16
CA SER A 58 8.49 10.17 -5.29
C SER A 58 7.49 10.38 -6.41
N LYS A 59 7.41 11.61 -6.94
CA LYS A 59 6.66 11.89 -8.17
C LYS A 59 7.56 11.60 -9.36
N TRP A 60 7.23 10.56 -10.12
CA TRP A 60 7.83 10.23 -11.42
C TRP A 60 6.86 10.54 -12.52
#